data_AF-A0A183AFY0-F1
#
_entry.id   AF-A0A183AFY0-F1
#
_cell.length_a   1.000
_cell.length_b   1.000
_cell.length_c   1.000
_cell.angle_alpha   90.00
_cell.angle_beta   90.00
_cell.angle_gamma   90.00
#
_symmetry.space_group_name_H-M   'P 1'
#
loop_
_entity.id
_entity.type
_entity.pdbx_description
1 polymer ?
#
loop_
_entity_poly.entity_id
_entity_poly.type
_entity_poly.pdbx_seq_one_letter_code
_entity_poly.pdbx_strand_id
1 'polypeptide(L)'
;MWIALSVAVGRIRQLFIRLLSRYGSRRHFFLSLSICLNTELEKQEAKARAERERQRQASATSAMADHLRREWQHRTEQIELQARLERKRQNEEQLKQAEEWESKMSRLSDCLVRVKWNPSENPEVSAMYTKDFLVTCLSEHGDVVTIMVGKRGTAMVEFSSLSDAKTAVAASEQGAVGLPSLPLKLSLVEQNHGPEPGQFVSEHSEQDKSPFPARNTSSVRM
;
A
#
# COMPACT_ATOMS: atom_id res chain seq x y z
N MET A 1 -122.22 -3.72 11.01
CA MET A 1 -121.17 -2.77 11.44
C MET A 1 -119.86 -3.44 11.90
N TRP A 2 -119.88 -4.63 12.51
CA TRP A 2 -118.68 -5.30 13.06
C TRP A 2 -117.63 -5.79 12.02
N ILE A 3 -118.07 -6.19 10.82
CA ILE A 3 -117.16 -6.70 9.78
C ILE A 3 -116.24 -5.59 9.25
N ALA A 4 -116.72 -4.35 9.16
CA ALA A 4 -115.95 -3.21 8.67
C ALA A 4 -114.80 -2.79 9.62
N LEU A 5 -115.02 -2.89 10.95
CA LEU A 5 -113.98 -2.59 11.95
C LEU A 5 -112.82 -3.60 11.90
N SER A 6 -113.13 -4.89 11.73
CA SER A 6 -112.13 -5.96 11.65
C SER A 6 -111.21 -5.81 10.43
N VAL A 7 -111.77 -5.44 9.28
CA VAL A 7 -111.00 -5.16 8.06
C VAL A 7 -110.12 -3.92 8.23
N ALA A 8 -110.60 -2.87 8.89
CA ALA A 8 -109.83 -1.66 9.15
C ALA A 8 -108.63 -1.92 10.08
N VAL A 9 -108.83 -2.66 11.17
CA VAL A 9 -107.75 -3.06 12.09
C VAL A 9 -106.72 -3.96 11.40
N GLY A 10 -107.17 -4.88 10.53
CA GLY A 10 -106.29 -5.71 9.70
C GLY A 10 -105.41 -4.87 8.75
N ARG A 11 -105.98 -3.85 8.11
CA ARG A 11 -105.22 -2.92 7.23
C ARG A 11 -104.21 -2.08 8.00
N ILE A 12 -104.54 -1.62 9.20
CA ILE A 12 -103.61 -0.84 10.05
C ILE A 12 -102.44 -1.71 10.52
N ARG A 13 -102.67 -2.97 10.95
CA ARG A 13 -101.58 -3.91 11.28
C ARG A 13 -100.67 -4.16 10.08
N GLN A 14 -101.23 -4.36 8.89
CA GLN A 14 -100.45 -4.57 7.66
C GLN A 14 -99.60 -3.34 7.29
N LEU A 15 -100.13 -2.12 7.46
CA LEU A 15 -99.37 -0.89 7.26
C LEU A 15 -98.26 -0.72 8.28
N PHE A 16 -98.51 -1.04 9.55
CA PHE A 16 -97.51 -0.98 10.62
C PHE A 16 -96.36 -1.96 10.39
N ILE A 17 -96.66 -3.20 10.00
CA ILE A 17 -95.65 -4.22 9.65
C ILE A 17 -94.80 -3.75 8.46
N ARG A 18 -95.43 -3.20 7.41
CA ARG A 18 -94.71 -2.63 6.26
C ARG A 18 -93.82 -1.45 6.64
N LEU A 19 -94.28 -0.58 7.54
CA LEU A 19 -93.50 0.55 8.03
C LEU A 19 -92.28 0.09 8.84
N LEU A 20 -92.47 -0.85 9.77
CA LEU A 20 -91.39 -1.46 10.55
C LEU A 20 -90.37 -2.19 9.69
N SER A 21 -90.83 -2.96 8.70
CA SER A 21 -89.95 -3.66 7.74
C SER A 21 -89.11 -2.66 6.92
N ARG A 22 -89.72 -1.56 6.46
CA ARG A 22 -89.03 -0.50 5.71
C ARG A 22 -88.01 0.24 6.59
N TYR A 23 -88.33 0.47 7.85
CA TYR A 23 -87.44 1.12 8.81
C TYR A 23 -86.26 0.21 9.20
N GLY A 24 -86.51 -1.09 9.42
CA GLY A 24 -85.47 -2.11 9.66
C GLY A 24 -84.53 -2.30 8.48
N SER A 25 -85.07 -2.34 7.25
CA SER A 25 -84.27 -2.44 6.02
C SER A 25 -83.38 -1.22 5.78
N ARG A 26 -83.88 0.00 6.05
CA ARG A 26 -83.07 1.24 5.99
C ARG A 26 -81.96 1.27 7.04
N ARG A 27 -82.23 0.81 8.27
CA ARG A 27 -81.21 0.70 9.32
C ARG A 27 -80.13 -0.32 8.97
N HIS A 28 -80.51 -1.48 8.45
CA HIS A 28 -79.55 -2.50 8.01
C HIS A 28 -78.68 -1.99 6.85
N PHE A 29 -79.27 -1.28 5.89
CA PHE A 29 -78.52 -0.65 4.80
C PHE A 29 -77.51 0.39 5.31
N PHE A 30 -77.93 1.25 6.25
CA PHE A 30 -77.04 2.26 6.83
C PHE A 30 -75.90 1.64 7.66
N LEU A 31 -76.20 0.60 8.44
CA LEU A 31 -75.19 -0.16 9.19
C LEU A 31 -74.20 -0.85 8.25
N SER A 32 -74.68 -1.51 7.20
CA SER A 32 -73.83 -2.16 6.20
C SER A 32 -72.93 -1.17 5.47
N LEU A 33 -73.46 0.02 5.12
CA LEU A 33 -72.69 1.08 4.49
C LEU A 33 -71.62 1.64 5.45
N SER A 34 -71.98 1.87 6.72
CA SER A 34 -71.04 2.33 7.75
C SER A 34 -69.92 1.32 8.00
N ILE A 35 -70.23 0.02 8.04
CA ILE A 35 -69.22 -1.03 8.18
C ILE A 35 -68.29 -1.04 6.97
N CYS A 36 -68.84 -0.98 5.75
CA CYS A 36 -68.03 -0.94 4.53
C CYS A 36 -67.08 0.27 4.52
N LEU A 37 -67.57 1.45 4.88
CA LEU A 37 -66.76 2.68 4.96
C LEU A 37 -65.67 2.58 6.02
N ASN A 38 -65.99 2.09 7.22
CA ASN A 38 -65.01 1.90 8.28
C ASN A 38 -63.91 0.91 7.85
N THR A 39 -64.28 -0.21 7.21
CA THR A 39 -63.28 -1.17 6.73
C THR A 39 -62.38 -0.60 5.64
N GLU A 40 -62.89 0.29 4.79
CA GLU A 40 -62.09 0.93 3.74
C GLU A 40 -61.15 1.99 4.32
N LEU A 41 -61.63 2.77 5.31
CA LEU A 41 -60.79 3.70 6.07
C LEU A 41 -59.69 2.97 6.83
N GLU A 42 -60.00 1.86 7.51
CA GLU A 42 -59.01 1.03 8.20
C GLU A 42 -57.92 0.51 7.25
N LYS A 43 -58.30 0.05 6.05
CA LYS A 43 -57.32 -0.36 5.03
C LYS A 43 -56.45 0.80 4.57
N GLN A 44 -57.04 1.97 4.35
CA GLN A 44 -56.29 3.16 3.93
C GLN A 44 -55.31 3.62 5.01
N GLU A 45 -55.74 3.62 6.27
CA GLU A 45 -54.87 3.93 7.40
C GLU A 45 -53.76 2.90 7.57
N ALA A 46 -54.07 1.61 7.44
CA ALA A 46 -53.07 0.55 7.52
C ALA A 46 -52.00 0.69 6.43
N LYS A 47 -52.41 1.00 5.19
CA LYS A 47 -51.49 1.33 4.08
C LYS A 47 -50.62 2.54 4.41
N ALA A 48 -51.23 3.62 4.90
CA ALA A 48 -50.49 4.84 5.26
C ALA A 48 -49.52 4.62 6.44
N ARG A 49 -49.87 3.76 7.41
CA ARG A 49 -48.97 3.36 8.50
C ARG A 49 -47.82 2.51 7.99
N ALA A 50 -48.09 1.51 7.16
CA ALA A 50 -47.07 0.66 6.57
C ALA A 50 -46.07 1.45 5.71
N GLU A 51 -46.55 2.42 4.93
CA GLU A 51 -45.70 3.26 4.10
C GLU A 51 -44.79 4.17 4.95
N ARG A 52 -45.34 4.82 5.99
CA ARG A 52 -44.52 5.61 6.93
C ARG A 52 -43.46 4.76 7.62
N GLU A 53 -43.81 3.53 8.00
CA GLU A 53 -42.87 2.63 8.64
C GLU A 53 -41.75 2.19 7.69
N ARG A 54 -42.08 1.86 6.44
CA ARG A 54 -41.08 1.61 5.39
C ARG A 54 -40.15 2.80 5.18
N GLN A 55 -40.68 4.02 5.14
CA GLN A 55 -39.88 5.23 4.99
C GLN A 55 -38.98 5.48 6.21
N ARG A 56 -39.45 5.21 7.43
CA ARG A 56 -38.62 5.26 8.63
C ARG A 56 -37.49 4.23 8.59
N GLN A 57 -37.80 3.00 8.19
CA GLN A 57 -36.78 1.96 8.08
C GLN A 57 -35.77 2.27 6.98
N ALA A 58 -36.21 2.78 5.83
CA ALA A 58 -35.34 3.21 4.74
C ALA A 58 -34.43 4.39 5.15
N SER A 59 -34.97 5.38 5.86
CA SER A 59 -34.18 6.51 6.36
C SER A 59 -33.22 6.10 7.48
N ALA A 60 -33.63 5.23 8.40
CA ALA A 60 -32.76 4.71 9.46
C ALA A 60 -31.60 3.88 8.89
N THR A 61 -31.88 3.01 7.91
CA THR A 61 -30.85 2.21 7.23
C THR A 61 -29.90 3.09 6.42
N SER A 62 -30.41 4.10 5.69
CA SER A 62 -29.57 5.09 5.01
C SER A 62 -28.68 5.86 5.97
N ALA A 63 -29.22 6.32 7.11
CA ALA A 63 -28.46 7.05 8.12
C ALA A 63 -27.34 6.21 8.73
N MET A 64 -27.60 4.92 9.02
CA MET A 64 -26.58 3.99 9.49
C MET A 64 -25.50 3.74 8.43
N ALA A 65 -25.89 3.56 7.16
CA ALA A 65 -24.95 3.39 6.06
C ALA A 65 -24.04 4.61 5.87
N ASP A 66 -24.61 5.82 5.97
CA ASP A 66 -23.84 7.07 5.89
C ASP A 66 -22.88 7.23 7.09
N HIS A 67 -23.31 6.86 8.29
CA HIS A 67 -22.44 6.85 9.46
C HIS A 67 -21.24 5.92 9.27
N LEU A 68 -21.51 4.67 8.85
CA LEU A 68 -20.46 3.69 8.59
C LEU A 68 -19.51 4.15 7.49
N ARG A 69 -20.03 4.81 6.44
CA ARG A 69 -19.21 5.37 5.36
C ARG A 69 -18.25 6.44 5.90
N ARG A 70 -18.73 7.37 6.73
CA ARG A 70 -17.89 8.41 7.32
C ARG A 70 -16.83 7.83 8.25
N GLU A 71 -17.19 6.88 9.11
CA GLU A 71 -16.21 6.20 9.96
C GLU A 71 -15.16 5.46 9.15
N TRP A 72 -15.56 4.78 8.08
CA TRP A 72 -14.63 4.08 7.20
C TRP A 72 -13.68 5.06 6.50
N GLN A 73 -14.19 6.19 6.01
CA GLN A 73 -13.38 7.26 5.42
C GLN A 73 -12.35 7.78 6.43
N HIS A 74 -12.78 8.16 7.64
CA HIS A 74 -11.87 8.65 8.67
C HIS A 74 -10.83 7.61 9.07
N ARG A 75 -11.20 6.34 9.23
CA ARG A 75 -10.22 5.27 9.52
C ARG A 75 -9.22 5.10 8.38
N THR A 76 -9.68 5.16 7.13
CA THR A 76 -8.82 5.01 5.96
C THR A 76 -7.82 6.17 5.86
N GLU A 77 -8.27 7.40 6.09
CA GLU A 77 -7.40 8.59 6.17
C GLU A 77 -6.33 8.44 7.26
N GLN A 78 -6.70 7.94 8.44
CA GLN A 78 -5.74 7.70 9.54
C GLN A 78 -4.69 6.65 9.16
N ILE A 79 -5.11 5.55 8.54
CA ILE A 79 -4.19 4.50 8.07
C ILE A 79 -3.24 5.05 7.00
N GLU A 80 -3.76 5.85 6.06
CA GLU A 80 -2.95 6.46 5.01
C GLU A 80 -1.90 7.42 5.59
N LEU A 81 -2.31 8.27 6.54
CA LEU A 81 -1.40 9.19 7.23
C LEU A 81 -0.31 8.44 8.00
N GLN A 82 -0.66 7.37 8.72
CA GLN A 82 0.32 6.53 9.41
C GLN A 82 1.30 5.88 8.44
N ALA A 83 0.80 5.26 7.37
CA ALA A 83 1.65 4.65 6.34
C ALA A 83 2.59 5.68 5.68
N ARG A 84 2.12 6.90 5.46
CA ARG A 84 2.94 8.00 4.92
C ARG A 84 4.05 8.41 5.89
N LEU A 85 3.74 8.53 7.19
CA LEU A 85 4.71 8.86 8.22
C LEU A 85 5.77 7.77 8.37
N GLU A 86 5.35 6.50 8.37
CA GLU A 86 6.27 5.36 8.44
C GLU A 86 7.21 5.32 7.24
N ARG A 87 6.69 5.49 6.01
CA ARG A 87 7.51 5.58 4.79
C ARG A 87 8.51 6.73 4.88
N LYS A 88 8.08 7.89 5.38
CA LYS A 88 8.97 9.05 5.56
C LYS A 88 10.08 8.74 6.57
N ARG A 89 9.74 8.12 7.70
CA ARG A 89 10.72 7.73 8.72
C ARG A 89 11.72 6.71 8.18
N GLN A 90 11.24 5.68 7.48
CA GLN A 90 12.10 4.68 6.83
C GLN A 90 13.03 5.33 5.80
N ASN A 91 12.54 6.27 4.99
CA ASN A 91 13.37 6.96 4.01
C ASN A 91 14.44 7.84 4.69
N GLU A 92 14.09 8.54 5.76
CA GLU A 92 15.05 9.32 6.56
C GLU A 92 16.09 8.42 7.25
N GLU A 93 15.68 7.27 7.78
CA GLU A 93 16.59 6.26 8.34
C GLU A 93 17.53 5.68 7.28
N GLN A 94 17.02 5.34 6.10
CA GLN A 94 17.82 4.85 4.98
C GLN A 94 18.81 5.91 4.48
N LEU A 95 18.38 7.17 4.38
CA LEU A 95 19.27 8.25 3.96
C LEU A 95 20.40 8.45 4.98
N LYS A 96 20.09 8.47 6.27
CA LYS A 96 21.12 8.55 7.33
C LYS A 96 22.07 7.37 7.29
N GLN A 97 21.55 6.15 7.13
CA GLN A 97 22.41 4.96 6.98
C GLN A 97 23.28 5.02 5.73
N ALA A 98 22.76 5.55 4.62
CA ALA A 98 23.53 5.74 3.40
C ALA A 98 24.64 6.78 3.59
N GLU A 99 24.33 7.92 4.21
CA GLU A 99 25.31 8.97 4.53
C GLU A 99 26.40 8.49 5.50
N GLU A 100 26.03 7.73 6.53
CA GLU A 100 26.97 7.10 7.47
C GLU A 100 27.83 6.05 6.77
N TRP A 101 27.23 5.24 5.89
CA TRP A 101 27.96 4.25 5.10
C TRP A 101 28.92 4.92 4.12
N GLU A 102 28.50 5.95 3.42
CA GLU A 102 29.33 6.74 2.51
C GLU A 102 30.49 7.42 3.24
N SER A 103 30.21 8.04 4.40
CA SER A 103 31.24 8.62 5.27
C SER A 103 32.24 7.57 5.75
N LYS A 104 31.77 6.37 6.10
CA LYS A 104 32.64 5.25 6.49
C LYS A 104 33.47 4.78 5.30
N MET A 105 32.86 4.57 4.13
CA MET A 105 33.54 4.17 2.91
C MET A 105 34.63 5.16 2.50
N SER A 106 34.34 6.47 2.57
CA SER A 106 35.33 7.52 2.29
C SER A 106 36.52 7.47 3.24
N ARG A 107 36.31 7.20 4.53
CA ARG A 107 37.44 7.01 5.48
C ARG A 107 38.24 5.74 5.21
N LEU A 108 37.57 4.66 4.79
CA LEU A 108 38.24 3.41 4.47
C LEU A 108 39.04 3.52 3.16
N SER A 109 38.54 4.24 2.15
CA SER A 109 39.27 4.46 0.89
C SER A 109 40.58 5.20 1.11
N ASP A 110 40.59 6.19 2.00
CA ASP A 110 41.80 6.95 2.33
C ASP A 110 42.89 6.06 2.96
N CYS A 111 42.49 4.99 3.65
CA CYS A 111 43.41 4.06 4.32
C CYS A 111 43.74 2.82 3.45
N LEU A 112 43.21 2.75 2.22
CA LEU A 112 43.34 1.60 1.33
C LEU A 112 44.52 1.78 0.36
N VAL A 113 45.48 0.88 0.45
CA VAL A 113 46.69 0.89 -0.36
C VAL A 113 46.72 -0.32 -1.27
N ARG A 114 46.97 -0.07 -2.56
CA ARG A 114 47.24 -1.12 -3.54
C ARG A 114 48.74 -1.40 -3.56
N VAL A 115 49.09 -2.66 -3.35
CA VAL A 115 50.43 -3.21 -3.47
C VAL A 115 50.56 -3.89 -4.83
N LYS A 116 51.65 -3.62 -5.53
CA LYS A 116 51.98 -4.29 -6.79
C LYS A 116 53.45 -4.70 -6.78
N TRP A 117 53.70 -5.97 -7.08
CA TRP A 117 55.03 -6.48 -7.40
C TRP A 117 55.02 -7.07 -8.79
N ASN A 118 56.18 -7.08 -9.45
CA ASN A 118 56.27 -7.54 -10.84
C ASN A 118 56.62 -9.04 -10.86
N PRO A 119 55.65 -9.95 -11.09
CA PRO A 119 55.93 -11.39 -11.07
C PRO A 119 56.82 -11.85 -12.23
N SER A 120 56.89 -11.05 -13.30
CA SER A 120 57.66 -11.36 -14.51
C SER A 120 59.16 -11.18 -14.35
N GLU A 121 59.60 -10.37 -13.39
CA GLU A 121 61.03 -10.10 -13.16
C GLU A 121 61.73 -11.27 -12.47
N ASN A 122 61.06 -11.89 -11.50
CA ASN A 122 61.60 -13.04 -10.76
C ASN A 122 60.45 -13.96 -10.29
N PRO A 123 60.13 -15.04 -11.03
CA PRO A 123 59.00 -15.91 -10.68
C PRO A 123 59.22 -16.68 -9.37
N GLU A 124 60.46 -17.05 -9.05
CA GLU A 124 60.81 -17.73 -7.80
C GLU A 124 60.62 -16.82 -6.58
N VAL A 125 61.07 -15.57 -6.68
CA VAL A 125 60.92 -14.57 -5.61
C VAL A 125 59.47 -14.09 -5.49
N SER A 126 58.73 -14.05 -6.60
CA SER A 126 57.31 -13.69 -6.60
C SER A 126 56.46 -14.65 -5.77
N ALA A 127 56.82 -15.94 -5.72
CA ALA A 127 56.15 -16.95 -4.91
C ALA A 127 56.37 -16.76 -3.40
N MET A 128 57.42 -16.02 -3.00
CA MET A 128 57.71 -15.73 -1.59
C MET A 128 56.79 -14.65 -1.00
N TYR A 129 56.12 -13.86 -1.85
CA TYR A 129 55.13 -12.87 -1.44
C TYR A 129 53.80 -13.54 -1.07
N THR A 130 53.82 -14.22 0.08
CA THR A 130 52.64 -14.78 0.74
C THR A 130 51.93 -13.71 1.57
N LYS A 131 50.68 -13.99 1.95
CA LYS A 131 49.89 -13.08 2.79
C LYS A 131 50.64 -12.69 4.07
N ASP A 132 51.24 -13.66 4.76
CA ASP A 132 51.90 -13.44 6.05
C ASP A 132 53.20 -12.64 5.91
N PHE A 133 53.94 -12.84 4.81
CA PHE A 133 55.12 -12.04 4.51
C PHE A 133 54.76 -10.57 4.25
N LEU A 134 53.71 -10.34 3.46
CA LEU A 134 53.20 -8.99 3.21
C LEU A 134 52.73 -8.31 4.49
N VAL A 135 52.02 -9.03 5.37
CA VAL A 135 51.64 -8.50 6.70
C VAL A 135 52.88 -8.08 7.47
N THR A 136 53.92 -8.92 7.51
CA THR A 136 55.14 -8.64 8.27
C THR A 136 55.84 -7.38 7.75
N CYS A 137 56.07 -7.27 6.44
CA CYS A 137 56.70 -6.10 5.84
C CYS A 137 55.90 -4.81 6.06
N LEU A 138 54.57 -4.89 5.94
CA LEU A 138 53.72 -3.70 6.05
C LEU A 138 53.46 -3.30 7.51
N SER A 139 53.51 -4.26 8.43
CA SER A 139 53.36 -4.02 9.88
C SER A 139 54.49 -3.17 10.49
N GLU A 140 55.66 -3.13 9.84
CA GLU A 140 56.78 -2.26 10.24
C GLU A 140 56.46 -0.78 10.02
N HIS A 141 55.53 -0.47 9.11
CA HIS A 141 55.21 0.89 8.69
C HIS A 141 53.83 1.35 9.17
N GLY A 142 53.04 0.47 9.79
CA GLY A 142 51.70 0.79 10.23
C GLY A 142 50.90 -0.41 10.71
N ASP A 143 49.78 -0.17 11.40
CA ASP A 143 48.89 -1.25 11.81
C ASP A 143 47.97 -1.68 10.66
N VAL A 144 47.94 -2.99 10.38
CA VAL A 144 47.27 -3.58 9.22
C VAL A 144 45.96 -4.24 9.65
N VAL A 145 44.84 -3.74 9.15
CA VAL A 145 43.49 -4.25 9.47
C VAL A 145 43.17 -5.46 8.61
N THR A 146 43.33 -5.31 7.28
CA THR A 146 42.95 -6.35 6.32
C THR A 146 43.93 -6.41 5.17
N ILE A 147 44.31 -7.63 4.74
CA ILE A 147 45.04 -7.87 3.50
C ILE A 147 44.27 -8.83 2.60
N MET A 148 44.10 -8.41 1.35
CA MET A 148 43.54 -9.20 0.26
C MET A 148 44.59 -9.36 -0.84
N VAL A 149 45.10 -10.57 -1.04
CA VAL A 149 46.03 -10.87 -2.13
C VAL A 149 45.24 -11.18 -3.40
N GLY A 150 45.49 -10.41 -4.45
CA GLY A 150 44.89 -10.56 -5.77
C GLY A 150 45.68 -11.48 -6.69
N LYS A 151 45.14 -11.69 -7.90
CA LYS A 151 45.80 -12.46 -8.95
C LYS A 151 46.84 -11.55 -9.64
N ARG A 152 47.97 -12.12 -10.07
CA ARG A 152 49.05 -11.42 -10.83
C ARG A 152 49.97 -10.49 -10.02
N GLY A 153 50.28 -10.84 -8.78
CA GLY A 153 51.24 -10.07 -7.97
C GLY A 153 50.69 -8.72 -7.51
N THR A 154 49.42 -8.69 -7.15
CA THR A 154 48.75 -7.51 -6.60
C THR A 154 48.17 -7.85 -5.24
N ALA A 155 48.13 -6.89 -4.32
CA ALA A 155 47.39 -7.01 -3.07
C ALA A 155 46.73 -5.68 -2.74
N MET A 156 45.69 -5.74 -1.91
CA MET A 156 45.04 -4.58 -1.31
C MET A 156 45.18 -4.68 0.20
N VAL A 157 45.59 -3.58 0.81
CA VAL A 157 45.90 -3.49 2.23
C VAL A 157 45.11 -2.34 2.80
N GLU A 158 44.37 -2.61 3.85
CA GLU A 158 43.66 -1.62 4.65
C GLU A 158 44.49 -1.36 5.91
N PHE A 159 44.94 -0.11 6.09
CA PHE A 159 45.64 0.33 7.29
C PHE A 159 44.67 0.90 8.32
N SER A 160 45.04 0.89 9.60
CA SER A 160 44.22 1.47 10.67
C SER A 160 44.17 3.00 10.61
N SER A 161 45.15 3.65 9.98
CA SER A 161 45.28 5.11 9.93
C SER A 161 45.78 5.58 8.57
N LEU A 162 45.34 6.78 8.15
CA LEU A 162 45.82 7.43 6.93
C LEU A 162 47.32 7.75 6.99
N SER A 163 47.83 8.10 8.18
CA SER A 163 49.25 8.41 8.39
C SER A 163 50.13 7.19 8.12
N ASP A 164 49.67 6.02 8.55
CA ASP A 164 50.34 4.74 8.37
C ASP A 164 50.37 4.35 6.88
N ALA A 165 49.23 4.49 6.21
CA ALA A 165 49.12 4.28 4.76
C ALA A 165 50.09 5.18 3.97
N LYS A 166 50.17 6.48 4.31
CA LYS A 166 51.10 7.42 3.67
C LYS A 166 52.56 7.10 3.95
N THR A 167 52.88 6.70 5.18
CA THR A 167 54.24 6.32 5.58
C THR A 167 54.70 5.08 4.82
N ALA A 168 53.84 4.08 4.70
CA ALA A 168 54.12 2.90 3.90
C ALA A 168 54.36 3.25 2.42
N VAL A 169 53.51 4.09 1.81
CA VAL A 169 53.71 4.55 0.42
C VAL A 169 55.04 5.28 0.24
N ALA A 170 55.38 6.21 1.14
CA ALA A 170 56.65 6.92 1.08
C ALA A 170 57.87 5.99 1.23
N ALA A 171 57.79 4.98 2.10
CA ALA A 171 58.84 3.97 2.25
C ALA A 171 59.00 3.11 0.98
N SER A 172 57.91 2.83 0.28
CA SER A 172 57.93 2.06 -0.98
C SER A 172 58.57 2.85 -2.12
N GLU A 173 58.38 4.16 -2.19
CA GLU A 173 59.08 5.03 -3.16
C GLU A 173 60.61 5.01 -2.98
N GLN A 174 61.07 4.80 -1.74
CA GLN A 174 62.49 4.65 -1.40
C GLN A 174 63.03 3.23 -1.65
N GLY A 175 62.17 2.29 -2.08
CA GLY A 175 62.55 0.89 -2.30
C GLY A 175 62.85 0.11 -1.01
N ALA A 176 62.45 0.65 0.14
CA ALA A 176 62.72 0.03 1.45
C ALA A 176 61.72 -1.08 1.80
N VAL A 177 60.63 -1.23 1.04
CA VAL A 177 59.53 -2.14 1.35
C VAL A 177 59.59 -3.40 0.50
N GLY A 178 59.70 -4.55 1.17
CA GLY A 178 59.74 -5.87 0.54
C GLY A 178 61.15 -6.45 0.41
N LEU A 179 61.31 -7.37 -0.53
CA LEU A 179 62.60 -8.02 -0.80
C LEU A 179 63.48 -7.09 -1.67
N PRO A 180 64.78 -6.93 -1.35
CA PRO A 180 65.69 -6.09 -2.13
C PRO A 180 65.79 -6.48 -3.61
N SER A 181 65.55 -7.76 -3.92
CA SER A 181 65.56 -8.31 -5.28
C SER A 181 64.28 -8.04 -6.07
N LEU A 182 63.17 -7.69 -5.40
CA LEU A 182 61.88 -7.38 -6.04
C LEU A 182 61.08 -6.41 -5.15
N PRO A 183 61.36 -5.10 -5.17
CA PRO A 183 60.72 -4.14 -4.27
C PRO A 183 59.21 -4.02 -4.53
N LEU A 184 58.44 -3.82 -3.46
CA LEU A 184 56.99 -3.60 -3.55
C LEU A 184 56.70 -2.17 -3.97
N LYS A 185 55.77 -1.98 -4.91
CA LYS A 185 55.22 -0.66 -5.28
C LYS A 185 53.87 -0.47 -4.61
N LEU A 186 53.78 0.51 -3.74
CA LEU A 186 52.57 0.90 -3.03
C LEU A 186 51.96 2.15 -3.68
N SER A 187 50.64 2.17 -3.83
CA SER A 187 49.88 3.32 -4.33
C SER A 187 48.56 3.43 -3.58
N LEU A 188 48.19 4.63 -3.12
CA LEU A 188 46.86 4.85 -2.54
C LEU A 188 45.78 4.56 -3.58
N VAL A 189 44.71 3.88 -3.16
CA VAL A 189 43.56 3.62 -4.02
C VAL A 189 42.64 4.83 -3.97
N GLU A 190 42.88 5.82 -4.83
CA GLU A 190 41.90 6.86 -5.08
C GLU A 190 40.70 6.22 -5.79
N GLN A 191 39.51 6.29 -5.17
CA GLN A 191 38.29 5.94 -5.86
C GLN A 191 38.09 6.98 -6.97
N ASN A 192 38.27 6.55 -8.23
CA ASN A 192 37.58 7.18 -9.35
C ASN A 192 36.07 7.00 -9.12
N HIS A 193 35.47 7.88 -8.31
CA HIS A 193 34.04 8.14 -8.32
C HIS A 193 33.74 8.94 -9.60
N GLY A 194 33.83 8.26 -10.74
CA GLY A 194 33.08 8.70 -11.91
C GLY A 194 31.64 8.27 -11.68
N PRO A 195 30.69 9.18 -11.46
CA PRO A 195 29.31 8.83 -11.72
C PRO A 195 29.20 8.68 -13.24
N GLU A 196 28.98 7.46 -13.73
CA GLU A 196 28.38 7.22 -15.04
C GLU A 196 26.87 6.91 -14.84
N PRO A 197 26.00 7.91 -14.61
CA PRO A 197 24.58 7.79 -14.83
C PRO A 197 24.30 8.29 -16.25
N GLY A 198 24.34 7.39 -17.24
CA GLY A 198 24.30 7.91 -18.61
C GLY A 198 24.14 6.92 -19.75
N GLN A 199 23.50 5.75 -19.57
CA GLN A 199 23.05 4.98 -20.73
C GLN A 199 21.82 4.12 -20.41
N PHE A 200 20.68 4.80 -20.28
CA PHE A 200 19.40 4.21 -20.69
C PHE A 200 18.75 5.18 -21.68
N VAL A 201 19.25 5.16 -22.91
CA VAL A 201 18.51 5.72 -24.05
C VAL A 201 17.71 4.56 -24.63
N SER A 202 16.40 4.62 -24.48
CA SER A 202 15.46 3.88 -25.32
C SER A 202 14.15 4.66 -25.32
N GLU A 203 14.15 5.72 -26.11
CA GLU A 203 12.93 6.39 -26.55
C GLU A 203 12.51 5.79 -27.89
N HIS A 204 11.20 5.52 -27.97
CA HIS A 204 10.38 5.15 -29.14
C HIS A 204 10.37 3.68 -29.60
N SER A 205 9.28 2.99 -29.25
CA SER A 205 8.27 2.67 -30.28
C SER A 205 6.90 2.40 -29.66
N GLU A 206 5.91 3.11 -30.19
CA GLU A 206 4.49 2.87 -29.99
C GLU A 206 4.14 1.41 -30.35
N GLN A 207 3.52 0.68 -29.43
CA GLN A 207 2.65 -0.43 -29.82
C GLN A 207 1.59 -0.71 -28.77
N ASP A 208 0.47 -0.03 -28.99
CA ASP A 208 -0.90 -0.52 -28.87
C ASP A 208 -1.05 -2.01 -28.50
N LYS A 209 -1.65 -2.27 -27.33
CA LYS A 209 -2.53 -3.43 -27.06
C LYS A 209 -3.19 -3.29 -25.67
N SER A 210 -4.39 -2.72 -25.69
CA SER A 210 -5.41 -2.90 -24.64
C SER A 210 -5.83 -4.39 -24.54
N PRO A 211 -5.99 -4.98 -23.34
CA PRO A 211 -6.36 -6.38 -23.17
C PRO A 211 -7.86 -6.66 -23.00
N PHE A 212 -8.78 -5.77 -23.40
CA PHE A 212 -10.22 -6.03 -23.23
C PHE A 212 -11.01 -5.96 -24.55
N PRO A 213 -11.62 -7.07 -25.02
CA PRO A 213 -12.55 -7.01 -26.14
C PRO A 213 -13.89 -6.42 -25.67
N ALA A 214 -14.24 -5.26 -26.24
CA ALA A 214 -15.58 -4.68 -26.14
C ALA A 214 -16.59 -5.62 -26.82
N ARG A 215 -17.60 -6.03 -26.05
CA ARG A 215 -18.72 -6.86 -26.51
C ARG A 215 -19.66 -5.99 -27.35
N ASN A 216 -19.54 -6.09 -28.67
CA ASN A 216 -20.50 -5.48 -29.60
C ASN A 216 -21.86 -6.19 -29.44
N THR A 217 -22.85 -5.50 -28.88
CA THR A 217 -24.25 -5.88 -29.02
C THR A 217 -24.79 -5.26 -30.30
N SER A 218 -24.74 -6.02 -31.40
CA SER A 218 -25.50 -5.71 -32.60
C SER A 218 -26.98 -5.97 -32.36
N SER A 219 -27.75 -4.92 -32.63
CA SER A 219 -29.17 -4.90 -32.94
C SER A 219 -29.61 -6.13 -33.75
N VAL A 220 -30.58 -6.87 -33.22
CA VAL A 220 -31.48 -7.72 -34.01
C VAL A 220 -32.88 -7.17 -33.81
N ARG A 221 -33.40 -6.54 -34.86
CA ARG A 221 -34.84 -6.37 -35.09
C ARG A 221 -35.46 -7.75 -35.32
N MET A 222 -36.50 -8.07 -34.57
CA MET A 222 -37.74 -8.67 -35.08
C MET A 222 -38.91 -8.09 -34.29
#